data_AF-A0A0H2ZWP3-F1
#
_entry.id   AF-A0A0H2ZWP3-F1
#
_cell.length_a   1.000
_cell.length_b   1.000
_cell.length_c   1.000
_cell.angle_alpha   90.00
_cell.angle_beta   90.00
_cell.angle_gamma   90.00
#
_symmetry.space_group_name_H-M   'P 1'
#
loop_
_entity.id
_entity.type
_entity.pdbx_description
1 polymer ?
#
loop_
_entity_poly.entity_id
_entity_poly.type
_entity_poly.pdbx_seq_one_letter_code
_entity_poly.pdbx_strand_id
1 'polypeptide(L)'
;MTKRASAAAIAVGVAFAPTAVAHADNNGIAMAISDSTGHISIADGAASQGAAEKAAMDTCRKSISDCRLLASGQGGCMALVLNASKSKYFGAWGPTREEAEAAALARVPGGTVQEGHDHCAGEGSPQ
;
A
#
# COMPACT_ATOMS: atom_id res chain seq x y z
N MET A 1 -43.64 -53.14 -22.56
CA MET A 1 -42.82 -51.96 -22.94
C MET A 1 -42.32 -51.30 -21.66
N THR A 2 -41.04 -51.46 -21.32
CA THR A 2 -40.46 -50.78 -20.15
C THR A 2 -39.00 -50.47 -20.46
N LYS A 3 -38.62 -49.18 -20.45
CA LYS A 3 -37.25 -48.74 -20.16
C LYS A 3 -37.28 -47.27 -19.76
N ARG A 4 -36.84 -47.04 -18.52
CA ARG A 4 -36.64 -45.73 -17.89
C ARG A 4 -35.42 -45.05 -18.52
N ALA A 5 -35.45 -43.74 -18.66
CA ALA A 5 -34.27 -42.90 -18.77
C ALA A 5 -34.47 -41.68 -17.87
N SER A 6 -33.56 -41.52 -16.91
CA SER A 6 -33.50 -40.45 -15.93
C SER A 6 -32.55 -39.33 -16.39
N ALA A 7 -32.67 -38.18 -15.71
CA ALA A 7 -31.72 -37.06 -15.59
C ALA A 7 -31.69 -36.05 -16.76
N ALA A 8 -31.55 -34.74 -16.54
CA ALA A 8 -30.80 -34.07 -15.49
C ALA A 8 -31.43 -32.74 -15.03
N ALA A 9 -31.30 -32.42 -13.75
CA ALA A 9 -31.55 -31.09 -13.20
C ALA A 9 -30.30 -30.22 -13.43
N ILE A 10 -30.45 -29.09 -14.13
CA ILE A 10 -29.39 -28.10 -14.29
C ILE A 10 -29.50 -27.11 -13.13
N ALA A 11 -28.64 -27.27 -12.13
CA ALA A 11 -28.45 -26.26 -11.09
C ALA A 11 -27.54 -25.17 -11.64
N VAL A 12 -28.10 -24.00 -11.95
CA VAL A 12 -27.33 -22.79 -12.27
C VAL A 12 -26.92 -22.15 -10.94
N GLY A 13 -25.72 -22.48 -10.47
CA GLY A 13 -25.06 -21.74 -9.39
C GLY A 13 -24.43 -20.48 -9.96
N VAL A 14 -25.00 -19.31 -9.69
CA VAL A 14 -24.33 -18.03 -9.94
C VAL A 14 -23.30 -17.84 -8.83
N ALA A 15 -22.03 -18.13 -9.15
CA ALA A 15 -20.93 -17.76 -8.28
C ALA A 15 -20.76 -16.24 -8.34
N PHE A 16 -21.04 -15.55 -7.23
CA PHE A 16 -20.62 -14.18 -7.04
C PHE A 16 -19.10 -14.17 -6.87
N ALA A 17 -18.37 -13.91 -7.94
CA ALA A 17 -16.96 -13.56 -7.84
C ALA A 17 -16.87 -12.17 -7.18
N PRO A 18 -16.06 -11.98 -6.12
CA PRO A 18 -15.75 -10.65 -5.65
C PRO A 18 -15.03 -9.93 -6.80
N THR A 19 -15.60 -8.85 -7.32
CA THR A 19 -14.87 -7.93 -8.19
C THR A 19 -13.76 -7.33 -7.34
N ALA A 20 -12.54 -7.85 -7.50
CA ALA A 20 -11.34 -7.17 -7.03
C ALA A 20 -11.44 -5.74 -7.56
N VAL A 21 -11.53 -4.78 -6.65
CA VAL A 21 -11.55 -3.37 -7.01
C VAL A 21 -10.13 -3.05 -7.46
N ALA A 22 -9.85 -3.31 -8.73
CA ALA A 22 -8.63 -2.91 -9.39
C ALA A 22 -8.70 -1.38 -9.54
N HIS A 23 -8.30 -0.65 -8.50
CA HIS A 23 -8.00 0.77 -8.61
C HIS A 23 -6.69 0.93 -9.38
N ALA A 24 -6.78 0.70 -10.69
CA ALA A 24 -5.69 0.85 -11.65
C ALA A 24 -5.65 2.28 -12.21
N ASP A 25 -6.00 3.28 -11.42
CA ASP A 25 -5.45 4.59 -11.68
C ASP A 25 -3.97 4.46 -11.32
N ASN A 26 -3.07 4.50 -12.31
CA ASN A 26 -1.61 4.45 -12.16
C ASN A 26 -1.07 5.71 -11.46
N ASN A 27 -1.76 6.13 -10.42
CA ASN A 27 -1.52 7.34 -9.69
C ASN A 27 -0.32 7.12 -8.78
N GLY A 28 0.57 8.10 -8.73
CA GLY A 28 1.71 8.09 -7.86
C GLY A 28 1.29 8.01 -6.40
N ILE A 29 2.06 7.23 -5.64
CA ILE A 29 2.03 7.17 -4.19
C ILE A 29 3.44 7.42 -3.65
N ALA A 30 3.55 8.15 -2.54
CA ALA A 30 4.81 8.40 -1.87
C ALA A 30 4.63 8.65 -0.37
N MET A 31 5.65 8.26 0.39
CA MET A 31 5.75 8.46 1.83
C MET A 31 7.03 9.23 2.16
N ALA A 32 6.91 10.25 3.00
CA ALA A 32 8.01 10.99 3.59
C ALA A 32 7.94 10.91 5.13
N ILE A 33 9.09 11.03 5.79
CA ILE A 33 9.20 11.08 7.25
C ILE A 33 10.20 12.13 7.70
N SER A 34 9.96 12.73 8.88
CA SER A 34 10.98 13.40 9.68
C SER A 34 11.61 12.41 10.66
N ASP A 35 12.92 12.20 10.58
CA ASP A 35 13.61 11.26 11.49
C ASP A 35 13.64 11.77 12.94
N SER A 36 13.65 13.09 13.17
CA SER A 36 13.67 13.64 14.54
C SER A 36 12.34 13.58 15.27
N THR A 37 11.23 13.63 14.53
CA THR A 37 9.87 13.67 15.13
C THR A 37 9.05 12.41 14.86
N GLY A 38 9.45 11.60 13.88
CA GLY A 38 8.67 10.47 13.39
C GLY A 38 7.42 10.87 12.60
N HIS A 39 7.24 12.16 12.28
CA HIS A 39 6.08 12.62 11.52
C HIS A 39 6.11 12.09 10.08
N ILE A 40 5.04 11.39 9.68
CA ILE A 40 4.89 10.78 8.37
C ILE A 40 3.94 11.63 7.53
N SER A 41 4.26 11.81 6.25
CA SER A 41 3.38 12.44 5.27
C SER A 41 3.25 11.53 4.07
N ILE A 42 2.02 11.31 3.65
CA ILE A 42 1.66 10.43 2.54
C ILE A 42 0.99 11.27 1.47
N ALA A 43 1.36 11.02 0.22
CA ALA A 43 0.65 11.52 -0.95
C ALA A 43 0.27 10.33 -1.82
N ASP A 44 -1.00 10.20 -2.14
CA ASP A 44 -1.54 9.23 -3.08
C ASP A 44 -2.42 9.93 -4.13
N GLY A 45 -2.82 9.22 -5.18
CA GLY A 45 -3.69 9.80 -6.21
C GLY A 45 -3.00 10.81 -7.14
N ALA A 46 -1.67 10.97 -7.07
CA ALA A 46 -0.96 11.94 -7.89
C ALA A 46 -0.86 11.49 -9.35
N ALA A 47 -0.76 12.43 -10.31
CA ALA A 47 -0.66 12.09 -11.73
C ALA A 47 0.62 11.30 -12.12
N SER A 48 1.63 11.27 -11.25
CA SER A 48 2.86 10.51 -11.41
C SER A 48 3.54 10.27 -10.07
N GLN A 49 4.46 9.30 -10.01
CA GLN A 49 5.28 9.07 -8.81
C GLN A 49 6.07 10.32 -8.40
N GLY A 50 6.68 11.03 -9.35
CA GLY A 50 7.42 12.26 -9.05
C GLY A 50 6.53 13.37 -8.47
N ALA A 51 5.26 13.44 -8.91
CA ALA A 51 4.29 14.35 -8.32
C ALA A 51 3.92 13.94 -6.87
N ALA A 52 3.76 12.64 -6.60
CA ALA A 52 3.53 12.14 -5.24
C ALA A 52 4.72 12.41 -4.33
N GLU A 53 5.95 12.12 -4.79
CA GLU A 53 7.18 12.37 -4.03
C GLU A 53 7.30 13.85 -3.64
N LYS A 54 7.08 14.74 -4.62
CA LYS A 54 7.06 16.18 -4.36
C LYS A 54 5.97 16.56 -3.36
N ALA A 55 4.75 16.06 -3.51
CA ALA A 55 3.64 16.38 -2.62
C ALA A 55 3.86 15.89 -1.18
N ALA A 56 4.36 14.67 -1.00
CA ALA A 56 4.69 14.10 0.31
C ALA A 56 5.79 14.91 1.01
N MET A 57 6.84 15.28 0.27
CA MET A 57 7.95 16.07 0.79
C MET A 57 7.56 17.52 1.09
N ASP A 58 6.80 18.17 0.21
CA ASP A 58 6.31 19.53 0.42
C ASP A 58 5.39 19.57 1.65
N THR A 59 4.53 18.57 1.83
CA THR A 59 3.64 18.46 2.99
C THR A 59 4.42 18.26 4.28
N CYS A 60 5.38 17.33 4.29
CA CYS A 60 6.25 17.13 5.45
C CYS A 60 7.00 18.42 5.81
N ARG A 61 7.52 19.14 4.80
CA ARG A 61 8.29 20.37 4.96
C ARG A 61 7.51 21.60 5.39
N LYS A 62 6.18 21.58 5.30
CA LYS A 62 5.34 22.66 5.87
C LYS A 62 5.45 22.72 7.39
N SER A 63 5.61 21.55 8.02
CA SER A 63 5.66 21.44 9.48
C SER A 63 7.09 21.26 9.99
N ILE A 64 7.95 20.56 9.23
CA ILE A 64 9.22 20.05 9.74
C ILE A 64 10.33 20.10 8.67
N SER A 65 11.55 20.53 9.03
CA SER A 65 12.62 20.74 8.04
C SER A 65 13.43 19.49 7.65
N ASP A 66 13.52 18.46 8.49
CA ASP A 66 14.39 17.28 8.33
C ASP A 66 13.69 16.09 7.63
N CYS A 67 12.82 16.40 6.68
CA CYS A 67 12.06 15.38 5.95
C CYS A 67 12.91 14.66 4.89
N ARG A 68 12.68 13.35 4.75
CA ARG A 68 13.19 12.51 3.65
C ARG A 68 12.13 11.56 3.11
N LEU A 69 12.29 11.14 1.86
CA LEU A 69 11.47 10.09 1.26
C LEU A 69 11.80 8.72 1.87
N LEU A 70 10.76 7.94 2.15
CA LEU A 70 10.84 6.57 2.63
C LEU A 70 10.59 5.55 1.53
N ALA A 71 9.52 5.78 0.76
CA ALA A 71 9.03 4.90 -0.29
C ALA A 71 8.20 5.71 -1.30
N SER A 72 8.17 5.23 -2.54
CA SER A 72 7.32 5.78 -3.60
C SER A 72 7.10 4.74 -4.70
N GLY A 73 6.03 4.90 -5.46
CA GLY A 73 5.67 4.02 -6.57
C GLY A 73 4.45 4.52 -7.35
N GLN A 74 3.96 3.71 -8.29
CA GLN A 74 2.67 3.94 -8.96
C GLN A 74 1.65 2.92 -8.46
N GLY A 75 0.50 3.39 -7.96
CA GLY A 75 -0.51 2.52 -7.34
C GLY A 75 0.05 1.75 -6.14
N GLY A 76 -0.54 0.61 -5.81
CA GLY A 76 -0.02 -0.32 -4.80
C GLY A 76 -0.07 0.19 -3.36
N CYS A 77 0.79 -0.35 -2.51
CA CYS A 77 0.85 -0.13 -1.08
C CYS A 77 2.24 0.27 -0.60
N MET A 78 2.29 1.00 0.51
CA MET A 78 3.51 1.30 1.24
C MET A 78 3.43 0.69 2.64
N ALA A 79 4.56 0.26 3.16
CA ALA A 79 4.69 -0.24 4.52
C ALA A 79 5.86 0.42 5.21
N LEU A 80 5.80 0.46 6.54
CA LEU A 80 6.83 1.02 7.41
C LEU A 80 7.40 -0.07 8.31
N VAL A 81 8.72 -0.10 8.44
CA VAL A 81 9.46 -1.00 9.33
C VAL A 81 10.37 -0.17 10.22
N LEU A 82 10.36 -0.50 11.51
CA LEU A 82 11.32 0.01 12.48
C LEU A 82 12.47 -0.99 12.60
N ASN A 83 13.71 -0.53 12.54
CA ASN A 83 14.86 -1.42 12.69
C ASN A 83 14.95 -2.06 14.09
N ALA A 84 15.75 -3.13 14.22
CA ALA A 84 15.88 -3.88 15.48
C ALA A 84 16.30 -3.01 16.68
N SER A 85 17.12 -1.97 16.46
CA SER A 85 17.54 -1.02 17.51
C SER A 85 16.50 0.05 17.85
N LYS A 86 15.32 0.01 17.21
CA LYS A 86 14.20 0.95 17.42
C LYS A 86 14.58 2.42 17.26
N SER A 87 15.51 2.71 16.35
CA SER A 87 16.08 4.05 16.17
C SER A 87 15.81 4.64 14.79
N LYS A 88 15.38 3.84 13.81
CA LYS A 88 15.18 4.32 12.45
C LYS A 88 14.08 3.59 11.72
N TYR A 89 13.24 4.38 11.05
CA TYR A 89 12.18 3.89 10.17
C TYR A 89 12.67 3.72 8.73
N PHE A 90 12.15 2.68 8.09
CA PHE A 90 12.38 2.33 6.70
C PHE A 90 11.02 2.05 6.06
N GLY A 91 10.79 2.59 4.88
CA GLY A 91 9.57 2.30 4.13
C GLY A 91 9.89 1.40 2.95
N ALA A 92 8.91 0.73 2.40
CA ALA A 92 9.00 0.24 1.03
C ALA A 92 7.63 0.31 0.36
N TRP A 93 7.67 0.20 -0.96
CA TRP A 93 6.48 0.12 -1.79
C TRP A 93 6.38 -1.28 -2.39
N GLY A 94 5.15 -1.76 -2.58
CA GLY A 94 4.84 -3.01 -3.27
C GLY A 94 3.44 -2.98 -3.88
N PRO A 95 3.12 -3.86 -4.84
CA PRO A 95 1.78 -3.96 -5.44
C PRO A 95 0.68 -4.29 -4.43
N THR A 96 1.00 -5.12 -3.42
CA THR A 96 0.12 -5.41 -2.27
C THR A 96 0.75 -4.97 -0.95
N ARG A 97 -0.04 -5.01 0.13
CA ARG A 97 0.41 -4.71 1.49
C ARG A 97 1.51 -5.68 1.93
N GLU A 98 1.30 -6.97 1.72
CA GLU A 98 2.26 -8.03 2.06
C GLU A 98 3.57 -7.87 1.30
N GLU A 99 3.50 -7.49 0.02
CA GLU A 99 4.70 -7.24 -0.79
C GLU A 99 5.44 -5.98 -0.33
N ALA A 100 4.72 -4.92 0.05
CA ALA A 100 5.32 -3.71 0.60
C ALA A 100 6.02 -3.99 1.94
N GLU A 101 5.40 -4.76 2.83
CA GLU A 101 5.99 -5.18 4.11
C GLU A 101 7.22 -6.07 3.90
N ALA A 102 7.13 -7.06 3.02
CA ALA A 102 8.25 -7.93 2.69
C ALA A 102 9.43 -7.13 2.11
N ALA A 103 9.15 -6.19 1.21
CA ALA A 103 10.16 -5.29 0.66
C ALA A 103 10.78 -4.39 1.74
N ALA A 104 9.99 -3.91 2.71
CA ALA A 104 10.49 -3.09 3.80
C ALA A 104 11.38 -3.90 4.74
N LEU A 105 10.96 -5.11 5.12
CA LEU A 105 11.72 -6.04 5.97
C LEU A 105 13.02 -6.48 5.31
N ALA A 106 13.03 -6.68 3.98
CA ALA A 106 14.25 -7.01 3.25
C ALA A 106 15.35 -5.94 3.36
N ARG A 107 14.97 -4.66 3.57
CA ARG A 107 15.92 -3.55 3.78
C ARG A 107 16.50 -3.50 5.19
N VAL A 108 15.81 -4.11 6.16
CA VAL A 108 16.17 -4.07 7.59
C VAL A 108 15.94 -5.44 8.22
N PRO A 109 16.91 -6.37 8.07
CA PRO A 109 16.86 -7.66 8.73
C PRO A 109 16.66 -7.51 10.24
N GLY A 110 15.70 -8.25 10.81
CA GLY A 110 15.34 -8.16 12.22
C GLY A 110 14.51 -6.93 12.61
N GLY A 111 14.06 -6.14 11.63
CA GLY A 111 13.10 -5.06 11.85
C GLY A 111 11.69 -5.58 12.14
N THR A 112 10.81 -4.65 12.53
CA THR A 112 9.39 -4.94 12.84
C THR A 112 8.50 -4.02 12.02
N VAL A 113 7.54 -4.60 11.30
CA VAL A 113 6.48 -3.85 10.61
C VAL A 113 5.72 -3.00 11.64
N GLN A 114 5.42 -1.76 11.28
CA GLN A 114 4.62 -0.87 12.11
C GLN A 114 3.17 -0.97 11.66
N GLU A 115 2.39 -1.79 12.39
CA GLU A 115 0.95 -1.99 12.15
C GLU A 115 0.19 -0.64 12.09
N GLY A 116 -0.68 -0.47 11.10
CA GLY A 116 -1.48 0.75 10.92
C GLY A 116 -0.71 1.95 10.35
N HIS A 117 0.55 1.76 9.97
CA HIS A 117 1.35 2.74 9.22
C HIS A 117 1.58 2.33 7.76
N ASP A 118 0.91 1.28 7.32
CA ASP A 118 0.75 0.90 5.94
C ASP A 118 -0.33 1.77 5.24
N HIS A 119 -0.16 2.01 3.94
CA HIS A 119 -1.09 2.81 3.15
C HIS A 119 -1.12 2.33 1.71
N CYS A 120 -2.29 1.93 1.22
CA CYS A 120 -2.49 1.62 -0.20
C CYS A 120 -3.15 2.77 -0.96
N ALA A 121 -2.71 2.95 -2.20
CA ALA A 121 -3.30 3.92 -3.13
C ALA A 121 -4.79 3.62 -3.31
N GLY A 122 -5.62 4.64 -3.07
CA GLY A 122 -7.08 4.49 -3.18
C GLY A 122 -7.78 4.01 -1.90
N GLU A 123 -7.07 3.70 -0.81
CA GLU A 123 -7.70 3.50 0.52
C GLU A 123 -8.29 4.79 1.11
N GLY A 124 -8.10 5.92 0.42
CA GLY A 124 -8.72 7.19 0.73
C GLY A 124 -7.90 7.97 1.75
N SER A 125 -7.48 9.17 1.36
CA SER A 125 -7.26 10.24 2.33
C SER A 125 -8.58 10.41 3.12
N PRO A 126 -8.60 10.35 4.47
CA PRO A 126 -9.74 10.89 5.20
C PRO A 126 -9.84 12.38 4.80
N GLN A 127 -10.97 12.75 4.20
CA GLN A 127 -11.34 14.14 3.96
C GLN A 127 -11.57 14.86 5.28
#